data_AF-A0A2G6DUC6-F1
#
_entry.id   AF-A0A2G6DUC6-F1
#
_cell.length_a   1.000
_cell.length_b   1.000
_cell.length_c   1.000
_cell.angle_alpha   90.00
_cell.angle_beta   90.00
_cell.angle_gamma   90.00
#
_symmetry.space_group_name_H-M   'P 1'
#
loop_
_entity.id
_entity.type
_entity.pdbx_description
1 polymer ?
#
loop_
_entity_poly.entity_id
_entity_poly.type
_entity_poly.pdbx_seq_one_letter_code
_entity_poly.pdbx_strand_id
1 'polypeptide(L)' 'MTPPAGPGPVRDLTYTDAFLVPARSEVASRFDVDLTTADGCGTSIPIVSANMTAVTGRRMAETIA' A
#
# COMPACT_ATOMS: atom_id res chain seq x y z
N MET A 1 -7.34 18.46 -18.51
CA MET A 1 -6.93 19.63 -17.71
C MET A 1 -6.31 19.08 -16.42
N THR A 2 -5.01 18.82 -16.45
CA THR A 2 -4.25 18.31 -15.31
C THR A 2 -3.99 19.49 -14.35
N PRO A 3 -4.31 19.39 -13.05
CA PRO A 3 -4.00 20.46 -12.13
C PRO A 3 -2.47 20.68 -12.06
N PRO A 4 -2.01 21.93 -11.91
CA PRO A 4 -0.58 22.21 -11.76
C PRO A 4 -0.08 21.54 -10.46
N ALA A 5 1.02 20.80 -10.55
CA ALA A 5 1.71 20.30 -9.37
C ALA A 5 2.20 21.51 -8.56
N GLY A 6 1.56 21.76 -7.41
CA GLY A 6 2.02 22.77 -6.46
C GLY A 6 3.42 22.42 -5.92
N PRO A 7 4.16 23.39 -5.37
CA PRO A 7 5.44 23.09 -4.72
C PRO A 7 5.20 22.02 -3.65
N GLY A 8 6.00 20.95 -3.71
CA GLY A 8 5.93 19.85 -2.73
C GLY A 8 6.09 20.38 -1.30
N PRO A 9 5.66 19.60 -0.30
CA PRO A 9 5.69 20.05 1.08
C PRO A 9 7.12 20.48 1.49
N VAL A 10 7.21 21.65 2.12
CA VAL A 10 8.48 22.27 2.57
C VAL A 10 9.11 21.49 3.74
N ARG A 11 8.37 20.54 4.33
CA ARG A 11 8.81 19.66 5.43
C ARG A 11 8.46 18.21 5.12
N ASP A 12 9.18 17.28 5.73
CA ASP A 12 8.84 15.86 5.68
C ASP A 12 7.46 15.61 6.28
N LEU A 13 6.72 14.70 5.65
CA LEU A 13 5.40 14.28 6.09
C LEU A 13 5.45 12.83 6.58
N THR A 14 4.63 12.54 7.57
CA THR A 14 4.34 11.19 8.04
C THR A 14 2.91 10.79 7.68
N TYR A 15 2.55 9.53 7.88
CA TYR A 15 1.19 9.05 7.61
C TYR A 15 0.10 9.82 8.38
N THR A 16 0.42 10.38 9.53
CA THR A 16 -0.55 11.15 10.35
C THR A 16 -0.74 12.59 9.87
N ASP A 17 0.09 13.08 8.95
CA ASP A 17 0.00 14.46 8.43
C ASP A 17 -0.94 14.57 7.20
N ALA A 18 -1.40 13.45 6.64
CA ALA A 18 -2.14 13.43 5.38
C ALA A 18 -3.45 12.64 5.48
N PHE A 19 -4.40 13.02 4.64
CA PHE A 19 -5.65 12.31 4.45
C PHE A 19 -5.83 11.97 2.96
N LEU A 20 -6.46 10.83 2.69
CA LEU A 20 -6.90 10.48 1.35
C LEU A 20 -8.19 11.25 1.02
N VAL A 21 -8.15 12.08 -0.01
CA VAL A 21 -9.33 12.78 -0.51
C VAL A 21 -10.07 11.85 -1.46
N PRO A 22 -11.37 11.57 -1.24
CA PRO A 22 -12.14 10.75 -2.15
C PRO A 22 -12.17 11.32 -3.57
N ALA A 23 -12.10 10.43 -4.55
CA ALA A 23 -12.27 10.75 -5.96
C ALA A 23 -13.37 9.87 -6.56
N ARG A 24 -13.96 10.33 -7.67
CA ARG A 24 -14.90 9.50 -8.42
C ARG A 24 -14.19 8.24 -8.90
N SER A 25 -14.70 7.08 -8.51
CA SER A 25 -14.21 5.77 -8.95
C SER A 25 -15.19 5.17 -9.96
N GLU A 26 -14.66 4.54 -11.02
CA GLU A 26 -15.45 3.70 -11.94
C GLU A 26 -15.47 2.23 -11.48
N VAL A 27 -14.72 1.89 -10.44
CA VAL A 27 -14.66 0.54 -9.86
C VAL A 27 -16.00 0.24 -9.18
N ALA A 28 -16.73 -0.72 -9.73
CA ALA A 28 -18.09 -1.07 -9.27
C ALA A 28 -18.07 -2.00 -8.04
N SER A 29 -17.02 -2.82 -7.90
CA SER A 29 -16.88 -3.80 -6.82
C SER A 29 -15.47 -3.78 -6.23
N ARG A 30 -15.36 -4.06 -4.93
CA ARG A 30 -14.05 -4.24 -4.26
C ARG A 30 -13.24 -5.41 -4.84
N PHE A 31 -13.91 -6.36 -5.49
CA PHE A 31 -13.26 -7.51 -6.12
C PHE A 31 -12.57 -7.15 -7.45
N ASP A 32 -12.86 -5.97 -8.01
CA ASP A 32 -12.24 -5.47 -9.23
C ASP A 32 -10.96 -4.65 -8.94
N VAL A 33 -10.57 -4.53 -7.68
CA VAL A 33 -9.33 -3.85 -7.25
C VAL A 33 -8.18 -4.86 -7.25
N ASP A 34 -7.17 -4.59 -8.08
CA ASP A 34 -5.93 -5.37 -8.10
C ASP A 34 -4.97 -4.89 -7.01
N LEU A 35 -4.53 -5.83 -6.16
CA LEU A 35 -3.59 -5.61 -5.06
C LEU A 35 -2.20 -6.21 -5.35
N THR A 36 -1.97 -6.73 -6.56
CA THR A 36 -0.67 -7.26 -6.93
C THR A 36 0.43 -6.19 -6.86
N THR A 37 1.60 -6.60 -6.39
CA THR A 37 2.76 -5.72 -6.26
C THR A 37 3.51 -5.59 -7.57
N ALA A 38 3.95 -4.38 -7.90
CA ALA A 38 4.79 -4.11 -9.07
C ALA A 38 6.31 -4.26 -8.77
N ASP A 39 6.67 -4.78 -7.60
CA ASP A 39 8.06 -4.90 -7.14
C ASP A 39 8.77 -6.19 -7.61
N GLY A 40 8.05 -7.04 -8.36
CA GLY A 40 8.57 -8.29 -8.92
C GLY A 40 8.59 -9.46 -7.95
N CYS A 41 8.07 -9.31 -6.72
CA CYS A 41 8.01 -10.38 -5.73
C CYS A 41 6.89 -11.40 -6.01
N GLY A 42 5.96 -11.07 -6.93
CA GLY A 42 4.84 -11.93 -7.31
C GLY A 42 3.75 -12.06 -6.24
N THR A 43 3.70 -11.15 -5.26
CA THR A 43 2.69 -11.18 -4.19
C THR A 43 1.37 -10.61 -4.68
N SER A 44 0.27 -11.28 -4.33
CA SER A 44 -1.10 -10.83 -4.63
C SER A 44 -1.63 -9.80 -3.63
N ILE A 45 -0.94 -9.61 -2.51
CA ILE A 45 -1.28 -8.68 -1.44
C ILE A 45 0.01 -7.95 -1.01
N PRO A 46 0.00 -6.61 -0.87
CA PRO A 46 1.19 -5.81 -0.57
C PRO A 46 1.47 -5.78 0.95
N ILE A 47 1.56 -6.96 1.57
CA ILE A 47 1.84 -7.11 3.00
C ILE A 47 3.06 -8.02 3.17
N VAL A 48 4.01 -7.57 3.98
CA VAL A 48 5.21 -8.32 4.35
C VAL A 48 5.32 -8.43 5.85
N SER A 49 5.85 -9.55 6.34
CA SER A 49 6.16 -9.71 7.76
C SER A 49 7.53 -9.13 8.07
N ALA A 50 7.67 -8.49 9.23
CA ALA A 50 8.94 -7.94 9.65
C ALA A 50 9.97 -9.04 9.90
N ASN A 51 11.22 -8.84 9.46
CA ASN A 51 12.32 -9.77 9.73
C ASN A 51 12.80 -9.63 11.19
N MET A 52 11.98 -10.12 12.11
CA MET A 52 12.19 -10.07 13.55
C MET A 52 11.84 -11.43 14.14
N THR A 53 12.66 -11.91 15.07
CA THR A 53 12.50 -13.24 15.70
C THR A 53 11.17 -13.40 16.44
N ALA A 54 10.67 -12.32 17.04
CA ALA A 54 9.38 -12.32 17.75
C ALA A 54 8.16 -12.23 16.81
N VAL A 55 8.36 -11.92 15.52
CA VAL A 55 7.28 -11.68 14.56
C VAL A 55 7.21 -12.81 13.53
N THR A 56 8.34 -13.11 12.88
CA THR A 56 8.39 -14.07 11.76
C THR A 56 9.01 -15.38 12.20
N GLY A 57 8.18 -16.28 12.73
CA GLY A 57 8.50 -17.70 12.87
C GLY A 57 7.93 -18.54 11.73
N ARG A 58 8.17 -19.85 11.75
CA ARG A 58 7.69 -20.80 10.72
C ARG A 58 6.20 -20.65 10.41
N ARG A 59 5.35 -20.65 11.44
CA ARG A 59 3.89 -20.57 11.27
C ARG A 59 3.45 -19.26 10.63
N MET A 60 4.10 -18.14 10.96
CA MET A 60 3.78 -16.86 10.36
C MET A 60 4.16 -16.84 8.87
N ALA A 61 5.32 -17.40 8.53
CA ALA A 61 5.76 -17.53 7.14
C ALA A 61 4.83 -18.44 6.31
N GLU A 62 4.34 -19.53 6.89
CA GLU A 62 3.35 -20.42 6.24
C GLU A 62 1.99 -19.73 6.04
N THR A 63 1.57 -18.84 6.95
CA THR A 63 0.28 -18.14 6.87
C THR A 63 0.27 -16.98 5.86
N ILE A 64 1.41 -16.31 5.67
CA ILE A 64 1.50 -15.13 4.78
C ILE A 64 1.83 -15.48 3.32
N ALA A 65 2.40 -16.68 3.10
CA ALA A 65 2.69 -17.20 1.76
C ALA A 65 1.41 -17.65 1.04
#